data_AF-A0A953YUJ2-F1
#
_entry.id   AF-A0A953YUJ2-F1
#
_cell.length_a   1.000
_cell.length_b   1.000
_cell.length_c   1.000
_cell.angle_alpha   90.00
_cell.angle_beta   90.00
_cell.angle_gamma   90.00
#
_symmetry.space_group_name_H-M   'P 1'
#
loop_
_entity.id
_entity.type
_entity.pdbx_description
1 polymer ?
#
loop_
_entity_poly.entity_id
_entity_poly.type
_entity_poly.pdbx_seq_one_letter_code
_entity_poly.pdbx_strand_id
1 'polypeptide(L)'
;MASAKAEAPRPTSADDNGESEADDTPPEPKGPQVFINLNDLQKMKMENLQREVRKLGIQDVTGLKKQDLIFQLLKDRVKQGAVISGEGVMEVLNEGFGFLRSLDYNYLPSTDDIYVSPSQIRRFGLKSGHVVAGQIRPPKENERYFALLKVEKVNGEDPNKLAEVVPFEELTPLYPDKRIFLEVKNDLNLRIIDLVTPIGMGQRCLIVAPPRTGKTVILQKIANAIRANHPDIYVIVLLIDERPEEVTDMERTVDAEVIASTFDEPTSRHVQVTEMVLGKAKRLVEHKVDVVILLDSITRLGRAYN
;
A
#
# COMPACT_ATOMS: atom_id res chain seq x y z
N MET A 1 -0.50 -30.78 27.61
CA MET A 1 -1.72 -30.51 26.81
C MET A 1 -1.33 -29.58 25.67
N ALA A 2 -1.36 -30.11 24.46
CA ALA A 2 -0.87 -29.46 23.24
C ALA A 2 -1.91 -28.46 22.72
N SER A 3 -1.45 -27.29 22.26
CA SER A 3 -2.27 -26.35 21.49
C SER A 3 -1.61 -26.16 20.12
N ALA A 4 -2.39 -26.47 19.08
CA ALA A 4 -1.98 -26.50 17.70
C ALA A 4 -1.88 -25.08 17.12
N LYS A 5 -0.69 -24.72 16.61
CA LYS A 5 -0.52 -23.55 15.75
C LYS A 5 -1.02 -23.91 14.35
N ALA A 6 -1.94 -23.12 13.82
CA ALA A 6 -2.34 -23.19 12.42
C ALA A 6 -1.18 -22.69 11.54
N GLU A 7 -0.55 -23.62 10.84
CA GLU A 7 0.55 -23.37 9.90
C GLU A 7 -0.07 -22.98 8.54
N ALA A 8 0.36 -21.85 7.98
CA ALA A 8 -0.05 -21.43 6.63
C ALA A 8 0.51 -22.44 5.60
N PRO A 9 -0.26 -22.81 4.56
CA PRO A 9 0.18 -23.82 3.60
C PRO A 9 1.32 -23.27 2.73
N ARG A 10 2.49 -23.91 2.81
CA ARG A 10 3.64 -23.65 1.96
C ARG A 10 3.29 -23.95 0.50
N PRO A 11 3.58 -23.07 -0.47
CA PRO A 11 3.57 -23.47 -1.87
C PRO A 11 4.74 -24.43 -2.09
N THR A 12 4.44 -25.59 -2.66
CA THR A 12 5.42 -26.61 -3.04
C THR A 12 6.40 -26.03 -4.06
N SER A 13 7.67 -25.96 -3.69
CA SER A 13 8.79 -25.69 -4.59
C SER A 13 8.90 -26.82 -5.60
N ALA A 14 8.66 -26.51 -6.87
CA ALA A 14 9.06 -27.37 -7.98
C ALA A 14 10.54 -27.09 -8.29
N ASP A 15 11.27 -28.18 -8.51
CA ASP A 15 12.71 -28.25 -8.64
C ASP A 15 13.28 -27.37 -9.76
N ASP A 16 14.46 -26.85 -9.45
CA ASP A 16 15.44 -26.24 -10.33
C ASP A 16 15.93 -27.28 -11.35
N ASN A 17 15.46 -27.17 -12.58
CA ASN A 17 16.10 -27.77 -13.74
C ASN A 17 16.10 -26.75 -14.87
N GLY A 18 17.30 -26.38 -15.30
CA GLY A 18 17.54 -25.43 -16.38
C GLY A 18 16.86 -25.86 -17.68
N GLU A 19 15.84 -25.12 -18.05
CA GLU A 19 15.36 -25.04 -19.42
C GLU A 19 15.51 -23.58 -19.87
N SER A 20 16.18 -23.44 -21.02
CA SER A 20 16.38 -22.19 -21.73
C SER A 20 15.08 -21.39 -21.79
N GLU A 21 15.12 -20.14 -21.30
CA GLU A 21 14.07 -19.13 -21.51
C GLU A 21 13.93 -18.90 -23.02
N ALA A 22 13.08 -19.71 -23.65
CA ALA A 22 12.47 -19.34 -24.91
C ALA A 22 11.61 -18.11 -24.63
N ASP A 23 11.91 -17.05 -25.38
CA ASP A 23 11.23 -15.77 -25.42
C ASP A 23 9.71 -15.95 -25.63
N ASP A 24 8.98 -16.16 -24.52
CA ASP A 24 7.52 -16.23 -24.47
C ASP A 24 6.96 -14.81 -24.29
N THR A 25 7.46 -13.87 -25.09
CA THR A 25 6.80 -12.59 -25.30
C THR A 25 5.53 -12.85 -26.11
N PRO A 26 4.33 -12.57 -25.55
CA PRO A 26 3.10 -12.68 -26.32
C PRO A 26 3.21 -11.78 -27.56
N PRO A 27 2.73 -12.21 -28.74
CA PRO A 27 2.77 -11.38 -29.95
C PRO A 27 2.08 -10.03 -29.68
N GLU A 28 2.73 -8.94 -30.08
CA GLU A 28 2.20 -7.59 -29.91
C GLU A 28 0.77 -7.49 -30.49
N PRO A 29 -0.24 -7.09 -29.70
CA PRO A 29 -1.60 -7.05 -30.19
C PRO A 29 -1.77 -5.91 -31.20
N LYS A 30 -2.07 -6.28 -32.44
CA LYS A 30 -2.47 -5.37 -33.53
C LYS A 30 -3.94 -4.98 -33.38
N GLY A 31 -4.21 -3.95 -32.58
CA GLY A 31 -5.54 -3.35 -32.38
C GLY A 31 -5.51 -2.27 -31.30
N PRO A 32 -6.58 -1.45 -31.13
CA PRO A 32 -6.67 -0.53 -30.00
C PRO A 32 -6.66 -1.34 -28.69
N GLN A 33 -5.54 -1.28 -27.97
CA GLN A 33 -5.37 -2.02 -26.72
C GLN A 33 -6.28 -1.44 -25.65
N VAL A 34 -7.20 -2.25 -25.15
CA VAL A 34 -8.03 -1.88 -24.00
C VAL A 34 -7.17 -2.03 -22.75
N PHE A 35 -6.88 -0.91 -22.08
CA PHE A 35 -6.15 -0.91 -20.82
C PHE A 35 -7.14 -1.00 -19.65
N ILE A 36 -6.86 -1.90 -18.72
CA ILE A 36 -7.70 -2.11 -17.54
C ILE A 36 -6.82 -2.08 -16.29
N ASN A 37 -7.17 -1.24 -15.33
CA ASN A 37 -6.47 -1.16 -14.06
C ASN A 37 -7.18 -2.03 -13.00
N LEU A 38 -6.46 -2.96 -12.39
CA LEU A 38 -6.95 -3.81 -11.31
C LEU A 38 -7.45 -2.99 -10.11
N ASN A 39 -6.72 -1.95 -9.72
CA ASN A 39 -7.05 -1.11 -8.56
C ASN A 39 -8.38 -0.38 -8.76
N ASP A 40 -8.71 0.01 -10.00
CA ASP A 40 -10.00 0.65 -10.30
C ASP A 40 -11.16 -0.33 -10.14
N LEU A 41 -10.99 -1.59 -10.56
CA LEU A 41 -11.98 -2.65 -10.36
C LEU A 41 -12.17 -2.99 -8.88
N GLN A 42 -11.08 -2.98 -8.09
CA GLN A 42 -11.13 -3.16 -6.64
C GLN A 42 -11.93 -2.05 -5.95
N LYS A 43 -11.93 -0.83 -6.46
CA LYS A 43 -12.73 0.29 -5.91
C LYS A 43 -14.20 0.27 -6.32
N MET A 44 -14.57 -0.51 -7.35
CA MET A 44 -15.96 -0.58 -7.79
C MET A 44 -16.88 -1.20 -6.73
N LYS A 45 -18.11 -0.66 -6.62
CA LYS A 45 -19.18 -1.26 -5.82
C LYS A 45 -19.56 -2.63 -6.40
N MET A 46 -19.94 -3.55 -5.51
CA MET A 46 -20.33 -4.92 -5.87
C MET A 46 -21.42 -4.95 -6.96
N GLU A 47 -22.43 -4.09 -6.85
CA GLU A 47 -23.53 -3.99 -7.83
C GLU A 47 -23.03 -3.65 -9.24
N ASN A 48 -22.09 -2.71 -9.36
CA ASN A 48 -21.51 -2.32 -10.63
C ASN A 48 -20.67 -3.46 -11.22
N LEU A 49 -19.89 -4.14 -10.38
CA LEU A 49 -19.07 -5.27 -10.79
C LEU A 49 -19.93 -6.44 -11.29
N GLN A 50 -20.99 -6.79 -10.57
CA GLN A 50 -21.97 -7.79 -11.00
C GLN A 50 -22.62 -7.41 -12.34
N ARG A 51 -22.95 -6.13 -12.53
CA ARG A 51 -23.51 -5.63 -13.80
C ARG A 51 -22.53 -5.79 -14.95
N GLU A 52 -21.25 -5.49 -14.76
CA GLU A 52 -20.23 -5.68 -15.80
C GLU A 52 -20.03 -7.16 -16.13
N VAL A 53 -20.01 -8.04 -15.12
CA VAL A 53 -19.89 -9.50 -15.34
C VAL A 53 -21.12 -10.07 -16.07
N ARG A 54 -22.34 -9.61 -15.76
CA ARG A 54 -23.56 -10.03 -16.46
C ARG A 54 -23.56 -9.66 -17.95
N LYS A 55 -22.93 -8.53 -18.33
CA LYS A 55 -22.80 -8.15 -19.75
C LYS A 55 -21.96 -9.14 -20.56
N LEU A 56 -21.12 -9.93 -19.91
CA LEU A 56 -20.32 -10.99 -20.53
C LEU A 56 -21.10 -12.28 -20.77
N GLY A 57 -22.39 -12.34 -20.41
CA GLY A 57 -23.22 -13.53 -20.55
C GLY A 57 -23.06 -14.56 -19.43
N ILE A 58 -22.31 -14.24 -18.36
CA ILE A 58 -22.20 -15.07 -17.16
C ILE A 58 -23.45 -14.83 -16.31
N GLN A 59 -24.35 -15.83 -16.21
CA GLN A 59 -25.66 -15.67 -15.56
C GLN A 59 -25.63 -15.95 -14.05
N ASP A 60 -24.80 -16.89 -13.59
CA ASP A 60 -24.67 -17.27 -12.17
C ASP A 60 -23.64 -16.40 -11.43
N VAL A 61 -23.96 -15.12 -11.31
CA VAL A 61 -23.13 -14.11 -10.63
C VAL A 61 -23.47 -13.98 -9.14
N THR A 62 -24.59 -14.59 -8.74
CA THR A 62 -25.19 -14.48 -7.40
C THR A 62 -24.46 -15.37 -6.39
N GLY A 63 -23.88 -14.77 -5.34
CA GLY A 63 -23.16 -15.49 -4.27
C GLY A 63 -21.64 -15.57 -4.45
N LEU A 64 -21.11 -15.14 -5.59
CA LEU A 64 -19.67 -15.02 -5.82
C LEU A 64 -19.06 -13.90 -4.98
N LYS A 65 -17.83 -14.10 -4.51
CA LYS A 65 -17.09 -13.03 -3.82
C LYS A 65 -16.68 -11.98 -4.85
N LYS A 66 -16.45 -10.75 -4.37
CA LYS A 66 -15.99 -9.63 -5.22
C LYS A 66 -14.77 -10.00 -6.05
N GLN A 67 -13.86 -10.76 -5.46
CA GLN A 67 -12.61 -11.22 -6.08
C GLN A 67 -12.87 -12.18 -7.24
N ASP A 68 -13.76 -13.15 -7.06
CA ASP A 68 -14.13 -14.11 -8.12
C ASP A 68 -14.73 -13.38 -9.33
N LEU A 69 -15.50 -12.31 -9.07
CA LEU A 69 -16.08 -11.46 -10.11
C LEU A 69 -15.01 -10.65 -10.85
N ILE A 70 -14.07 -10.03 -10.13
CA ILE A 70 -12.93 -9.32 -10.74
C ILE A 70 -12.12 -10.29 -11.60
N PHE A 71 -11.83 -11.49 -11.07
CA PHE A 71 -11.07 -12.50 -11.78
C PHE A 71 -11.76 -12.96 -13.08
N GLN A 72 -13.06 -13.26 -13.03
CA GLN A 72 -13.82 -13.63 -14.23
C GLN A 72 -13.85 -12.52 -15.27
N LEU A 73 -14.08 -11.27 -14.83
CA LEU A 73 -14.08 -10.09 -15.69
C LEU A 73 -12.70 -9.91 -16.37
N LEU A 74 -11.62 -9.98 -15.60
CA LEU A 74 -10.26 -9.81 -16.13
C LEU A 74 -9.87 -10.96 -17.06
N LYS A 75 -10.22 -12.20 -16.73
CA LYS A 75 -9.95 -13.37 -17.59
C LYS A 75 -10.62 -13.25 -18.95
N ASP A 76 -11.86 -12.77 -18.99
CA ASP A 76 -12.56 -12.54 -20.25
C ASP A 76 -11.94 -11.39 -21.06
N ARG A 77 -11.64 -10.27 -20.40
CA ARG A 77 -11.02 -9.11 -21.05
C ARG A 77 -9.64 -9.43 -21.64
N VAL A 78 -8.83 -10.24 -20.97
CA VAL A 78 -7.55 -10.71 -21.49
C VAL A 78 -7.73 -11.58 -22.73
N LYS A 79 -8.75 -12.44 -22.77
CA LYS A 79 -9.09 -13.22 -23.99
C LYS A 79 -9.46 -12.31 -25.17
N GLN A 80 -10.01 -11.13 -24.89
CA GLN A 80 -10.32 -10.11 -25.89
C GLN A 80 -9.11 -9.22 -26.26
N GLY A 81 -7.92 -9.50 -25.72
CA GLY A 81 -6.69 -8.75 -25.99
C GLY A 81 -6.49 -7.51 -25.12
N ALA A 82 -7.19 -7.38 -23.99
CA ALA A 82 -6.97 -6.30 -23.05
C ALA A 82 -5.65 -6.48 -22.27
N VAL A 83 -4.95 -5.38 -22.04
CA VAL A 83 -3.77 -5.32 -21.18
C VAL A 83 -4.21 -4.91 -19.79
N ILE A 84 -3.84 -5.70 -18.78
CA ILE A 84 -4.16 -5.39 -17.39
C ILE A 84 -2.95 -4.74 -16.73
N SER A 85 -3.16 -3.63 -16.04
CA SER A 85 -2.17 -3.01 -15.15
C SER A 85 -2.60 -3.15 -13.69
N GLY A 86 -1.63 -3.17 -12.79
CA GLY A 86 -1.86 -3.12 -11.35
C GLY A 86 -0.76 -2.33 -10.66
N GLU A 87 -1.11 -1.78 -9.51
CA GLU A 87 -0.22 -1.04 -8.64
C GLU A 87 -0.36 -1.52 -7.19
N GLY A 88 0.76 -1.54 -6.46
CA GLY A 88 0.75 -1.77 -5.02
C GLY A 88 2.09 -1.50 -4.37
N VAL A 89 2.12 -1.61 -3.04
CA VAL A 89 3.34 -1.41 -2.26
C VAL A 89 4.06 -2.74 -2.09
N MET A 90 5.30 -2.78 -2.52
CA MET A 90 6.14 -3.97 -2.49
C MET A 90 6.41 -4.44 -1.06
N GLU A 91 6.18 -5.72 -0.79
CA GLU A 91 6.71 -6.45 0.36
C GLU A 91 7.60 -7.58 -0.15
N VAL A 92 8.89 -7.52 0.16
CA VAL A 92 9.84 -8.60 -0.13
C VAL A 92 9.86 -9.56 1.06
N LEU A 93 9.65 -10.84 0.80
CA LEU A 93 9.70 -11.90 1.80
C LEU A 93 11.12 -12.49 1.89
N ASN A 94 11.39 -13.23 2.97
CA ASN A 94 12.71 -13.76 3.27
C ASN A 94 13.22 -14.75 2.20
N GLU A 95 12.30 -15.41 1.51
CA GLU A 95 12.56 -16.33 0.41
C GLU A 95 12.95 -15.61 -0.90
N GLY A 96 12.94 -14.27 -0.92
CA GLY A 96 13.42 -13.44 -2.02
C GLY A 96 12.39 -13.17 -3.12
N PHE A 97 11.19 -13.74 -3.04
CA PHE A 97 10.03 -13.28 -3.82
C PHE A 97 9.22 -12.25 -3.00
N GLY A 98 8.22 -11.63 -3.62
CA GLY A 98 7.41 -10.66 -2.90
C GLY A 98 6.02 -10.46 -3.49
N PHE A 99 5.28 -9.57 -2.86
CA PHE A 99 3.92 -9.21 -3.24
C PHE A 99 3.75 -7.70 -3.27
N LEU A 100 2.97 -7.21 -4.24
CA LEU A 100 2.44 -5.85 -4.19
C LEU A 100 1.16 -5.87 -3.36
N ARG A 101 1.24 -5.28 -2.17
CA ARG A 101 0.12 -5.16 -1.23
C ARG A 101 -0.75 -3.98 -1.59
N SER A 102 -2.07 -4.17 -1.46
CA SER A 102 -3.04 -3.10 -1.70
C SER A 102 -3.26 -2.23 -0.45
N LEU A 103 -3.45 -0.93 -0.69
CA LEU A 103 -3.86 0.02 0.34
C LEU A 103 -5.27 -0.29 0.85
N ASP A 104 -6.18 -0.77 0.00
CA ASP A 104 -7.58 -1.09 0.35
C ASP A 104 -7.67 -2.18 1.44
N TYR A 105 -6.59 -2.96 1.60
CA TYR A 105 -6.44 -3.98 2.63
C TYR A 105 -5.39 -3.60 3.68
N ASN A 106 -5.09 -2.31 3.89
CA ASN A 106 -4.12 -1.84 4.90
C ASN A 106 -2.72 -2.49 4.78
N TYR A 107 -2.28 -2.78 3.56
CA TYR A 107 -1.05 -3.52 3.25
C TYR A 107 -0.97 -4.94 3.80
N LEU A 108 -2.12 -5.55 4.07
CA LEU A 108 -2.20 -6.92 4.54
C LEU A 108 -2.12 -7.91 3.38
N PRO A 109 -1.66 -9.14 3.66
CA PRO A 109 -1.77 -10.22 2.72
C PRO A 109 -3.22 -10.44 2.28
N SER A 110 -3.45 -10.28 0.99
CA SER A 110 -4.73 -10.51 0.34
C SER A 110 -4.55 -11.50 -0.80
N THR A 111 -5.62 -12.22 -1.13
CA THR A 111 -5.70 -13.04 -2.35
C THR A 111 -5.61 -12.20 -3.62
N ASP A 112 -5.87 -10.90 -3.52
CA ASP A 112 -5.78 -9.96 -4.64
C ASP A 112 -4.38 -9.37 -4.85
N ASP A 113 -3.39 -9.80 -4.07
CA ASP A 113 -2.03 -9.31 -4.18
C ASP A 113 -1.36 -9.77 -5.48
N ILE A 114 -0.43 -8.94 -5.96
CA ILE A 114 0.31 -9.20 -7.19
C ILE A 114 1.66 -9.82 -6.82
N TYR A 115 1.87 -11.08 -7.19
CA TYR A 115 3.14 -11.77 -7.08
C TYR A 115 4.22 -11.10 -7.92
N VAL A 116 5.40 -10.95 -7.32
CA VAL A 116 6.62 -10.44 -7.96
C VAL A 116 7.73 -11.47 -7.81
N SER A 117 8.31 -11.86 -8.94
CA SER A 117 9.35 -12.89 -8.97
C SER A 117 10.69 -12.37 -8.39
N PRO A 118 11.53 -13.27 -7.82
CA PRO A 118 12.88 -12.91 -7.39
C PRO A 118 13.73 -12.28 -8.49
N SER A 119 13.55 -12.72 -9.74
CA SER A 119 14.26 -12.20 -10.90
C SER A 119 13.92 -10.74 -11.18
N GLN A 120 12.64 -10.36 -11.09
CA GLN A 120 12.21 -8.96 -11.23
C GLN A 120 12.73 -8.10 -10.07
N ILE A 121 12.67 -8.62 -8.84
CA ILE A 121 13.18 -7.93 -7.66
C ILE A 121 14.67 -7.61 -7.80
N ARG A 122 15.48 -8.61 -8.18
CA ARG A 122 16.91 -8.43 -8.39
C ARG A 122 17.21 -7.50 -9.56
N ARG A 123 16.53 -7.68 -10.71
CA ARG A 123 16.77 -6.91 -11.93
C ARG A 123 16.57 -5.42 -11.72
N PHE A 124 15.52 -5.03 -11.01
CA PHE A 124 15.18 -3.62 -10.78
C PHE A 124 15.63 -3.11 -9.39
N GLY A 125 16.28 -3.94 -8.57
CA GLY A 125 16.69 -3.54 -7.21
C GLY A 125 15.51 -3.20 -6.30
N LEU A 126 14.37 -3.90 -6.44
CA LEU A 126 13.17 -3.61 -5.66
C LEU A 126 13.37 -3.94 -4.18
N LYS A 127 12.84 -3.09 -3.30
CA LYS A 127 12.87 -3.24 -1.84
C LYS A 127 11.46 -3.10 -1.28
N SER A 128 11.24 -3.62 -0.07
CA SER A 128 9.99 -3.38 0.65
C SER A 128 9.73 -1.87 0.79
N GLY A 129 8.49 -1.47 0.52
CA GLY A 129 8.04 -0.08 0.49
C GLY A 129 7.97 0.57 -0.89
N HIS A 130 8.60 0.01 -1.95
CA HIS A 130 8.47 0.59 -3.28
C HIS A 130 7.02 0.52 -3.77
N VAL A 131 6.49 1.63 -4.28
CA VAL A 131 5.23 1.62 -5.03
C VAL A 131 5.55 1.14 -6.43
N VAL A 132 5.09 -0.04 -6.80
CA VAL A 132 5.37 -0.63 -8.12
C VAL A 132 4.09 -0.65 -8.92
N ALA A 133 4.14 -0.09 -10.12
CA ALA A 133 3.07 -0.17 -11.10
C ALA A 133 3.57 -0.89 -12.36
N GLY A 134 2.70 -1.70 -12.95
CA GLY A 134 3.07 -2.41 -14.16
C GLY A 134 1.98 -3.31 -14.70
N GLN A 135 2.31 -3.98 -15.80
CA GLN A 135 1.40 -4.93 -16.44
C GLN A 135 1.35 -6.21 -15.63
N ILE A 136 0.15 -6.73 -15.44
CA ILE A 136 -0.12 -7.94 -14.68
C ILE A 136 -0.86 -8.96 -15.53
N ARG A 137 -0.82 -10.22 -15.11
CA ARG A 137 -1.65 -11.28 -15.66
C ARG A 137 -2.44 -12.00 -14.58
N PRO A 138 -3.62 -12.54 -14.90
CA PRO A 138 -4.34 -13.44 -14.01
C PRO A 138 -3.53 -14.73 -13.74
N PRO A 139 -3.77 -15.40 -12.59
CA PRO A 139 -3.18 -16.69 -12.30
C PRO A 139 -3.51 -17.75 -13.36
N LYS A 140 -2.53 -18.61 -13.68
CA LYS A 140 -2.71 -19.86 -14.42
C LYS A 140 -3.38 -20.93 -13.53
N GLU A 141 -3.72 -22.10 -14.09
CA GLU A 141 -4.48 -23.16 -13.39
C GLU A 141 -3.85 -23.63 -12.05
N ASN A 142 -2.52 -23.52 -11.92
CA ASN A 142 -1.78 -23.90 -10.70
C ASN A 142 -1.35 -22.71 -9.83
N GLU A 143 -1.75 -21.48 -10.17
CA GLU A 143 -1.37 -20.27 -9.47
C GLU A 143 -2.57 -19.69 -8.70
N ARG A 144 -2.29 -18.98 -7.61
CA ARG A 144 -3.33 -18.35 -6.77
C ARG A 144 -3.41 -16.83 -6.89
N TYR A 145 -2.33 -16.19 -7.33
CA TYR A 145 -2.17 -14.74 -7.30
C TYR A 145 -2.03 -14.17 -8.71
N PHE A 146 -2.38 -12.90 -8.88
CA PHE A 146 -1.96 -12.16 -10.07
C PHE A 146 -0.44 -12.14 -10.12
N ALA A 147 0.16 -12.17 -11.31
CA ALA A 147 1.61 -12.10 -11.45
C ALA A 147 1.99 -10.83 -12.24
N LEU A 148 3.02 -10.13 -11.77
CA LEU A 148 3.59 -9.01 -12.49
C LEU A 148 4.30 -9.52 -13.74
N LEU A 149 3.88 -9.04 -14.91
CA LEU A 149 4.52 -9.33 -16.20
C LEU A 149 5.68 -8.37 -16.44
N LYS A 150 5.41 -7.07 -16.32
CA LYS A 150 6.35 -6.01 -16.67
C LYS A 150 6.24 -4.88 -15.67
N VAL A 151 7.37 -4.49 -15.09
CA VAL A 151 7.48 -3.27 -14.28
C VAL A 151 7.45 -2.08 -15.23
N GLU A 152 6.53 -1.15 -15.03
CA GLU A 152 6.44 0.08 -15.83
C GLU A 152 6.91 1.30 -15.03
N LYS A 153 6.61 1.35 -13.73
CA LYS A 153 7.04 2.43 -12.84
C LYS A 153 7.40 1.93 -11.46
N VAL A 154 8.35 2.61 -10.83
CA VAL A 154 8.70 2.46 -9.41
C VAL A 154 8.65 3.85 -8.77
N ASN A 155 7.85 4.01 -7.72
CA ASN A 155 7.54 5.29 -7.07
C ASN A 155 7.12 6.40 -8.05
N GLY A 156 6.40 6.03 -9.12
CA GLY A 156 5.93 6.96 -10.15
C GLY A 156 6.96 7.31 -11.23
N GLU A 157 8.20 6.82 -11.11
CA GLU A 157 9.29 7.09 -12.05
C GLU A 157 9.67 5.86 -12.89
N ASP A 158 10.51 6.07 -13.91
CA ASP A 158 11.08 5.00 -14.73
C ASP A 158 11.93 4.07 -13.83
N PRO A 159 11.71 2.73 -13.88
CA PRO A 159 12.43 1.77 -13.04
C PRO A 159 13.96 1.85 -13.19
N ASN A 160 14.48 2.28 -14.35
CA ASN A 160 15.92 2.39 -14.58
C ASN A 160 16.57 3.50 -13.76
N LYS A 161 15.81 4.52 -13.34
CA LYS A 161 16.31 5.61 -12.50
C LYS A 161 16.58 5.18 -11.05
N LEU A 162 16.06 4.03 -10.63
CA LEU A 162 16.22 3.56 -9.26
C LEU A 162 17.70 3.33 -8.89
N ALA A 163 18.56 3.07 -9.86
CA ALA A 163 20.00 2.94 -9.65
C ALA A 163 20.71 4.26 -9.29
N GLU A 164 20.10 5.40 -9.61
CA GLU A 164 20.62 6.74 -9.29
C GLU A 164 20.17 7.23 -7.91
N VAL A 165 19.22 6.53 -7.29
CA VAL A 165 18.62 6.90 -6.01
C VAL A 165 19.55 6.53 -4.86
N VAL A 166 19.86 7.50 -4.01
CA VAL A 166 20.65 7.28 -2.78
C VAL A 166 19.76 6.59 -1.74
N PRO A 167 20.18 5.45 -1.17
CA PRO A 167 19.41 4.78 -0.11
C PRO A 167 19.17 5.68 1.10
N PHE A 168 18.00 5.54 1.73
CA PHE A 168 17.59 6.34 2.87
C PHE A 168 18.62 6.30 4.01
N GLU A 169 19.19 5.13 4.27
CA GLU A 169 20.19 4.92 5.31
C GLU A 169 21.52 5.66 5.06
N GLU A 170 21.79 6.07 3.82
CA GLU A 170 22.99 6.83 3.44
C GLU A 170 22.76 8.35 3.42
N LEU A 171 21.51 8.79 3.59
CA LEU A 171 21.19 10.21 3.67
C LEU A 171 21.78 10.82 4.95
N THR A 172 22.32 12.03 4.82
CA THR A 172 22.85 12.75 5.98
C THR A 172 21.69 13.36 6.78
N PRO A 173 21.50 12.98 8.05
CA PRO A 173 20.44 13.55 8.88
C PRO A 173 20.79 14.99 9.28
N LEU A 174 19.86 15.91 9.05
CA LEU A 174 19.98 17.32 9.43
C LEU A 174 18.79 17.73 10.32
N TYR A 175 18.95 18.85 11.02
CA TYR A 175 17.83 19.48 11.70
C TYR A 175 16.83 20.07 10.69
N PRO A 176 15.53 20.09 11.01
CA PRO A 176 14.54 20.77 10.16
C PRO A 176 14.88 22.25 9.95
N ASP A 177 15.00 22.65 8.69
CA ASP A 177 15.25 24.03 8.26
C ASP A 177 14.02 24.69 7.60
N LYS A 178 13.07 23.87 7.15
CA LYS A 178 11.79 24.30 6.58
C LYS A 178 10.65 24.03 7.56
N ARG A 179 9.80 25.05 7.74
CA ARG A 179 8.66 25.01 8.66
C ARG A 179 7.38 24.53 7.97
N ILE A 180 6.62 23.69 8.66
CA ILE A 180 5.25 23.29 8.32
C ILE A 180 4.29 24.20 9.09
N PHE A 181 3.70 25.17 8.40
CA PHE A 181 2.66 26.04 8.96
C PHE A 181 1.32 25.32 9.03
N LEU A 182 0.70 25.30 10.21
CA LEU A 182 -0.57 24.61 10.48
C LEU A 182 -1.76 25.57 10.61
N GLU A 183 -1.52 26.87 10.76
CA GLU A 183 -2.57 27.86 10.91
C GLU A 183 -3.60 27.77 9.77
N VAL A 184 -4.87 27.63 10.15
CA VAL A 184 -6.04 27.70 9.28
C VAL A 184 -7.09 28.61 9.92
N LYS A 185 -7.95 29.22 9.10
CA LYS A 185 -8.94 30.19 9.55
C LYS A 185 -9.83 29.59 10.65
N ASN A 186 -9.99 30.31 11.75
CA ASN A 186 -10.83 29.97 12.90
C ASN A 186 -10.39 28.72 13.71
N ASP A 187 -9.17 28.21 13.56
CA ASP A 187 -8.65 27.13 14.42
C ASP A 187 -7.60 27.65 15.41
N LEU A 188 -8.02 27.86 16.66
CA LEU A 188 -7.12 28.32 17.73
C LEU A 188 -6.08 27.26 18.13
N ASN A 189 -6.39 25.97 18.00
CA ASN A 189 -5.50 24.90 18.45
C ASN A 189 -4.23 24.88 17.58
N LEU A 190 -4.42 24.94 16.25
CA LEU A 190 -3.30 24.90 15.31
C LEU A 190 -2.42 26.16 15.39
N ARG A 191 -3.04 27.32 15.63
CA ARG A 191 -2.31 28.58 15.90
C ARG A 191 -1.45 28.50 17.15
N ILE A 192 -1.94 27.87 18.22
CA ILE A 192 -1.17 27.67 19.44
C ILE A 192 0.03 26.74 19.16
N ILE A 193 -0.17 25.65 18.40
CA ILE A 193 0.95 24.76 18.01
C ILE A 193 2.00 25.55 17.22
N ASP A 194 1.58 26.36 16.25
CA ASP A 194 2.49 27.20 15.47
C ASP A 194 3.29 28.19 16.33
N LEU A 195 2.70 28.74 17.40
CA LEU A 195 3.37 29.72 18.25
C LEU A 195 4.30 29.09 19.28
N VAL A 196 3.90 27.95 19.87
CA VAL A 196 4.56 27.37 21.05
C VAL A 196 5.47 26.20 20.68
N THR A 197 5.09 25.39 19.70
CA THR A 197 5.81 24.17 19.27
C THR A 197 5.80 24.05 17.74
N PRO A 198 6.52 24.93 17.02
CA PRO A 198 6.53 24.91 15.57
C PRO A 198 7.06 23.56 15.04
N ILE A 199 6.43 23.05 13.99
CA ILE A 199 6.79 21.78 13.37
C ILE A 199 7.57 22.05 12.08
N GLY A 200 8.69 21.34 11.87
CA GLY A 200 9.49 21.42 10.65
C GLY A 200 9.44 20.14 9.82
N MET A 201 9.89 20.22 8.57
CA MET A 201 10.09 19.04 7.70
C MET A 201 11.20 18.15 8.28
N GLY A 202 10.88 16.88 8.53
CA GLY A 202 11.78 15.96 9.25
C GLY A 202 11.71 16.05 10.78
N GLN A 203 10.79 16.84 11.34
CA GLN A 203 10.60 16.93 12.77
C GLN A 203 10.08 15.61 13.36
N ARG A 204 10.63 15.22 14.52
CA ARG A 204 10.09 14.14 15.35
C ARG A 204 9.29 14.76 16.49
N CYS A 205 8.00 14.45 16.54
CA CYS A 205 7.05 15.03 17.49
C CYS A 205 6.48 13.96 18.41
N LEU A 206 6.16 14.36 19.64
CA LEU A 206 5.39 13.54 20.57
C LEU A 206 4.27 14.39 21.18
N ILE A 207 3.03 13.98 20.95
CA ILE A 207 1.85 14.58 21.59
C ILE A 207 1.56 13.76 22.85
N VAL A 208 1.91 14.31 24.02
CA VAL A 208 1.62 13.67 25.30
C VAL A 208 0.22 14.08 25.74
N ALA A 209 -0.70 13.12 25.78
CA ALA A 209 -2.10 13.36 26.06
C ALA A 209 -2.69 12.21 26.92
N PRO A 210 -3.30 12.51 28.09
CA PRO A 210 -4.08 11.51 28.82
C PRO A 210 -5.28 11.00 27.99
N PRO A 211 -5.87 9.84 28.34
CA PRO A 211 -7.08 9.36 27.68
C PRO A 211 -8.19 10.42 27.68
N ARG A 212 -8.94 10.51 26.57
CA ARG A 212 -10.11 11.41 26.40
C ARG A 212 -9.82 12.92 26.47
N THR A 213 -8.60 13.33 26.11
CA THR A 213 -8.20 14.76 26.08
C THR A 213 -8.17 15.40 24.68
N GLY A 214 -8.72 14.72 23.67
CA GLY A 214 -8.83 15.28 22.31
C GLY A 214 -7.61 15.05 21.41
N LYS A 215 -6.74 14.08 21.75
CA LYS A 215 -5.59 13.66 20.91
C LYS A 215 -5.99 13.41 19.45
N THR A 216 -7.03 12.60 19.23
CA THR A 216 -7.53 12.23 17.89
C THR A 216 -7.98 13.47 17.10
N VAL A 217 -8.72 14.37 17.76
CA VAL A 217 -9.19 15.63 17.14
C VAL A 217 -8.01 16.52 16.74
N ILE A 218 -6.97 16.62 17.58
CA ILE A 218 -5.76 17.36 17.23
C ILE A 218 -5.03 16.72 16.04
N LEU A 219 -4.90 15.39 16.02
CA LEU A 219 -4.28 14.69 14.89
C LEU A 219 -5.02 14.92 13.57
N GLN A 220 -6.36 14.83 13.58
CA GLN A 220 -7.20 15.14 12.41
C GLN A 220 -6.99 16.57 11.93
N LYS A 221 -6.96 17.54 12.85
CA LYS A 221 -6.71 18.95 12.53
C LYS A 221 -5.33 19.16 11.92
N ILE A 222 -4.29 18.53 12.48
CA ILE A 222 -2.92 18.61 11.94
C ILE A 222 -2.89 18.03 10.53
N ALA A 223 -3.46 16.84 10.31
CA ALA A 223 -3.50 16.20 9.01
C ALA A 223 -4.14 17.11 7.94
N ASN A 224 -5.34 17.62 8.23
CA ASN A 224 -6.08 18.49 7.33
C ASN A 224 -5.38 19.82 7.10
N ALA A 225 -4.73 20.39 8.11
CA ALA A 225 -3.95 21.62 7.96
C ALA A 225 -2.72 21.42 7.07
N ILE A 226 -2.00 20.31 7.23
CA ILE A 226 -0.87 19.97 6.35
C ILE A 226 -1.35 19.83 4.91
N ARG A 227 -2.46 19.11 4.67
CA ARG A 227 -3.04 18.95 3.33
C ARG A 227 -3.48 20.27 2.70
N ALA A 228 -4.04 21.18 3.49
CA ALA A 228 -4.49 22.49 3.03
C ALA A 228 -3.33 23.44 2.74
N ASN A 229 -2.32 23.48 3.60
CA ASN A 229 -1.24 24.47 3.54
C ASN A 229 -0.02 23.97 2.74
N HIS A 230 0.19 22.65 2.67
CA HIS A 230 1.35 21.98 2.05
C HIS A 230 0.89 20.78 1.22
N PRO A 231 0.20 21.00 0.08
CA PRO A 231 -0.41 19.92 -0.71
C PRO A 231 0.62 18.95 -1.31
N ASP A 232 1.89 19.34 -1.39
CA ASP A 232 2.99 18.50 -1.89
C ASP A 232 3.51 17.49 -0.84
N ILE A 233 3.17 17.70 0.45
CA ILE A 233 3.55 16.76 1.51
C ILE A 233 2.66 15.52 1.44
N TYR A 234 3.30 14.36 1.39
CA TYR A 234 2.63 13.07 1.46
C TYR A 234 2.26 12.77 2.92
N VAL A 235 0.96 12.74 3.22
CA VAL A 235 0.47 12.51 4.59
C VAL A 235 -0.03 11.07 4.72
N ILE A 236 0.52 10.38 5.72
CA ILE A 236 0.11 9.04 6.12
C ILE A 236 -0.41 9.11 7.55
N VAL A 237 -1.60 8.56 7.80
CA VAL A 237 -2.13 8.34 9.14
C VAL A 237 -2.05 6.86 9.45
N LEU A 238 -1.29 6.49 10.47
CA LEU A 238 -1.12 5.09 10.89
C LEU A 238 -1.79 4.87 12.24
N LEU A 239 -2.85 4.06 12.25
CA LEU A 239 -3.65 3.74 13.44
C LEU A 239 -3.33 2.32 13.91
N ILE A 240 -2.82 2.19 15.14
CA ILE A 240 -2.37 0.93 15.73
C ILE A 240 -3.15 0.64 17.00
N ASP A 241 -3.77 -0.55 17.03
CA ASP A 241 -4.53 -1.08 18.17
C ASP A 241 -5.60 -0.07 18.64
N GLU A 242 -6.24 0.56 17.65
CA GLU A 242 -7.33 1.54 17.84
C GLU A 242 -8.69 0.93 17.46
N ARG A 243 -9.76 1.59 17.90
CA ARG A 243 -11.12 1.09 17.69
C ARG A 243 -11.62 1.27 16.25
N PRO A 244 -12.40 0.33 15.68
CA PRO A 244 -12.91 0.43 14.31
C PRO A 244 -13.71 1.71 14.02
N GLU A 245 -14.49 2.20 14.98
CA GLU A 245 -15.24 3.44 14.82
C GLU A 245 -14.34 4.68 14.73
N GLU A 246 -13.20 4.67 15.42
CA GLU A 246 -12.22 5.76 15.37
C GLU A 246 -11.42 5.74 14.06
N VAL A 247 -11.14 4.54 13.53
CA VAL A 247 -10.56 4.36 12.18
C VAL A 247 -11.50 4.93 11.12
N THR A 248 -12.77 4.56 11.17
CA THR A 248 -13.79 5.02 10.21
C THR A 248 -13.97 6.54 10.29
N ASP A 249 -13.94 7.11 11.48
CA ASP A 249 -14.02 8.57 11.67
C ASP A 249 -12.81 9.28 11.04
N MET A 250 -11.60 8.74 11.20
CA MET A 250 -10.38 9.25 10.58
C MET A 250 -10.44 9.21 9.05
N GLU A 251 -10.81 8.06 8.47
CA GLU A 251 -10.94 7.86 7.01
C GLU A 251 -11.93 8.83 6.35
N ARG A 252 -13.00 9.20 7.07
CA ARG A 252 -14.04 10.11 6.56
C ARG A 252 -13.70 11.58 6.73
N THR A 253 -12.81 11.90 7.67
CA THR A 253 -12.53 13.28 8.10
C THR A 253 -11.22 13.81 7.54
N VAL A 254 -10.28 12.92 7.21
CA VAL A 254 -8.94 13.30 6.77
C VAL A 254 -8.71 12.88 5.32
N ASP A 255 -8.33 13.85 4.48
CA ASP A 255 -7.92 13.62 3.10
C ASP A 255 -6.44 13.20 3.02
N ALA A 256 -6.15 12.01 3.52
CA ALA A 256 -4.81 11.43 3.56
C ALA A 256 -4.86 9.90 3.41
N GLU A 257 -3.70 9.28 3.24
CA GLU A 257 -3.61 7.83 3.29
C GLU A 257 -3.79 7.35 4.73
N VAL A 258 -4.93 6.74 5.04
CA VAL A 258 -5.21 6.17 6.36
C VAL A 258 -4.97 4.66 6.32
N ILE A 259 -4.06 4.18 7.16
CA ILE A 259 -3.73 2.76 7.32
C ILE A 259 -3.99 2.37 8.76
N ALA A 260 -4.74 1.29 8.97
CA ALA A 260 -5.14 0.86 10.29
C ALA A 260 -4.90 -0.63 10.56
N SER A 261 -4.57 -0.92 11.82
CA SER A 261 -4.52 -2.25 12.40
C SER A 261 -5.27 -2.20 13.73
N THR A 262 -6.55 -2.60 13.73
CA THR A 262 -7.45 -2.45 14.89
C THR A 262 -7.08 -3.37 16.05
N PHE A 263 -7.65 -3.14 17.23
CA PHE A 263 -7.35 -3.95 18.42
C PHE A 263 -7.75 -5.43 18.33
N ASP A 264 -8.58 -5.80 17.34
CA ASP A 264 -8.97 -7.20 17.08
C ASP A 264 -7.84 -8.02 16.43
N GLU A 265 -6.77 -7.34 16.02
CA GLU A 265 -5.68 -7.92 15.25
C GLU A 265 -4.52 -8.40 16.13
N PRO A 266 -3.76 -9.42 15.71
CA PRO A 266 -2.61 -9.89 16.46
C PRO A 266 -1.49 -8.86 16.49
N THR A 267 -0.67 -8.86 17.54
CA THR A 267 0.46 -7.91 17.69
C THR A 267 1.46 -7.97 16.53
N SER A 268 1.69 -9.17 15.97
CA SER A 268 2.53 -9.36 14.79
C SER A 268 2.03 -8.55 13.58
N ARG A 269 0.72 -8.34 13.47
CA ARG A 269 0.12 -7.53 12.40
C ARG A 269 0.36 -6.04 12.62
N HIS A 270 0.30 -5.56 13.86
CA HIS A 270 0.65 -4.16 14.15
C HIS A 270 2.09 -3.84 13.74
N VAL A 271 3.01 -4.77 14.02
CA VAL A 271 4.42 -4.66 13.61
C VAL A 271 4.53 -4.68 12.08
N GLN A 272 3.97 -5.69 11.41
CA GLN A 272 4.06 -5.83 9.96
C GLN A 272 3.55 -4.60 9.20
N VAL A 273 2.36 -4.10 9.54
CA VAL A 273 1.77 -2.92 8.90
C VAL A 273 2.64 -1.69 9.13
N THR A 274 3.20 -1.54 10.34
CA THR A 274 4.11 -0.43 10.65
C THR A 274 5.39 -0.49 9.82
N GLU A 275 6.00 -1.66 9.68
CA GLU A 275 7.21 -1.84 8.86
C GLU A 275 6.93 -1.54 7.37
N MET A 276 5.75 -1.93 6.86
CA MET A 276 5.33 -1.59 5.50
C MET A 276 5.17 -0.08 5.30
N VAL A 277 4.51 0.60 6.23
CA VAL A 277 4.34 2.06 6.18
C VAL A 277 5.68 2.78 6.28
N LEU A 278 6.55 2.36 7.20
CA LEU A 278 7.87 2.94 7.34
C LEU A 278 8.74 2.70 6.11
N GLY A 279 8.68 1.49 5.54
CA GLY A 279 9.30 1.15 4.28
C GLY A 279 8.86 2.09 3.17
N LYS A 280 7.55 2.24 2.97
CA LYS A 280 6.98 3.16 1.97
C LYS A 280 7.45 4.59 2.17
N ALA A 281 7.40 5.10 3.39
CA ALA A 281 7.82 6.46 3.69
C ALA A 281 9.31 6.68 3.36
N LYS A 282 10.19 5.75 3.72
CA LYS A 282 11.62 5.82 3.36
C LYS A 282 11.82 5.87 1.85
N ARG A 283 11.13 4.99 1.11
CA ARG A 283 11.20 4.94 -0.36
C ARG A 283 10.70 6.23 -1.00
N LEU A 284 9.67 6.88 -0.46
CA LEU A 284 9.23 8.20 -0.92
C LEU A 284 10.28 9.29 -0.64
N VAL A 285 10.89 9.29 0.55
CA VAL A 285 11.95 10.26 0.91
C VAL A 285 13.21 10.12 0.03
N GLU A 286 13.57 8.90 -0.35
CA GLU A 286 14.65 8.64 -1.31
C GLU A 286 14.41 9.33 -2.67
N HIS A 287 13.14 9.47 -3.07
CA HIS A 287 12.70 10.23 -4.24
C HIS A 287 12.42 11.71 -3.94
N LYS A 288 12.96 12.25 -2.82
CA LYS A 288 12.86 13.65 -2.41
C LYS A 288 11.42 14.12 -2.15
N VAL A 289 10.53 13.20 -1.80
CA VAL A 289 9.17 13.51 -1.37
C VAL A 289 9.17 13.80 0.13
N ASP A 290 8.58 14.91 0.54
CA ASP A 290 8.35 15.21 1.95
C ASP A 290 7.20 14.34 2.48
N VAL A 291 7.47 13.54 3.51
CA VAL A 291 6.50 12.59 4.09
C VAL A 291 6.24 12.92 5.55
N VAL A 292 4.96 12.94 5.95
CA VAL A 292 4.52 13.04 7.34
C VAL A 292 3.75 11.78 7.73
N ILE A 293 4.17 11.11 8.79
CA ILE A 293 3.44 10.00 9.40
C ILE A 293 2.82 10.49 10.71
N LEU A 294 1.49 10.43 10.80
CA LEU A 294 0.72 10.67 12.01
C LEU A 294 0.36 9.32 12.62
N LEU A 295 1.16 8.89 13.62
CA LEU A 295 1.00 7.61 14.30
C LEU A 295 0.13 7.73 15.54
N ASP A 296 -0.94 6.96 15.60
CA ASP A 296 -1.77 6.79 16.80
C ASP A 296 -1.92 5.31 17.18
N SER A 297 -1.21 4.75 18.17
CA SER A 297 -0.22 5.40 19.05
C SER A 297 1.11 4.66 19.13
N ILE A 298 2.18 5.42 19.32
CA ILE A 298 3.52 4.90 19.58
C ILE A 298 3.58 4.03 20.85
N THR A 299 2.74 4.31 21.86
CA THR A 299 2.65 3.51 23.09
C THR A 299 2.13 2.11 22.83
N ARG A 300 1.08 1.98 22.01
CA ARG A 300 0.52 0.66 21.64
C ARG A 300 1.46 -0.10 20.72
N LEU A 301 2.11 0.60 19.79
CA LEU A 301 3.16 0.02 18.97
C LEU A 301 4.31 -0.53 19.83
N GLY A 302 4.78 0.21 20.83
CA GLY A 302 5.82 -0.25 21.75
C GLY A 302 5.43 -1.51 22.52
N ARG A 303 4.15 -1.69 22.86
CA ARG A 303 3.64 -2.93 23.46
C ARG A 303 3.60 -4.09 22.47
N ALA A 304 3.35 -3.83 21.19
CA ALA A 304 3.34 -4.87 20.17
C ALA A 304 4.74 -5.44 19.88
N TYR A 305 5.79 -4.61 20.01
CA TYR A 305 7.19 -5.05 19.86
C TYR A 305 7.77 -5.77 21.10
N ASN A 306 7.20 -5.54 22.28
CA ASN A 306 7.69 -6.11 23.55
C ASN A 306 7.09 -7.47 23.85
#